data_AF-A0A432QM54-F1
#
_entry.id   AF-A0A432QM54-F1
#
_cell.length_a   1.000
_cell.length_b   1.000
_cell.length_c   1.000
_cell.angle_alpha   90.00
_cell.angle_beta   90.00
_cell.angle_gamma   90.00
#
_symmetry.space_group_name_H-M   'P 1'
#
loop_
_entity.id
_entity.type
_entity.pdbx_description
1 polymer ?
#
loop_
_entity_poly.entity_id
_entity_poly.type
_entity_poly.pdbx_seq_one_letter_code
_entity_poly.pdbx_strand_id
1 'polypeptide(L)'
;MVSVGQHPNIRLYTLSEVTKIEGKAGDFTVEILRHPRYVDESACTGCGACAEACVMKGRIKIAFDMGLGKRGAIYIAFPQSVPLKYTIDPETCLTLSRGKCKKGPPCKLACAADAINFQEKIMSKTLVEMTAEIVQAQGISRSMTIEELQLALKETFATLQELNSTETGEAVIEGNAIPAVTPEKSILKNKIICLECGEEFKTLSFKHLEAHGLTRREYRQKYGFSLRQPLCAKAITDKRKKAGKKRGIPEALKKNIAKRKKANAAKK
;
A
#
# COMPACT_ATOMS: atom_id res chain seq x y z
N MET A 1 -22.12 -16.30 19.20
CA MET A 1 -20.99 -15.74 18.41
C MET A 1 -19.78 -16.67 18.36
N VAL A 2 -19.36 -17.28 19.48
CA VAL A 2 -18.21 -18.22 19.51
C VAL A 2 -18.38 -19.37 18.51
N SER A 3 -19.56 -19.99 18.45
CA SER A 3 -19.86 -21.09 17.53
C SER A 3 -19.70 -20.72 16.05
N VAL A 4 -19.95 -19.44 15.69
CA VAL A 4 -19.83 -18.96 14.30
C VAL A 4 -18.35 -18.86 13.90
N GLY A 5 -17.47 -18.45 14.81
CA GLY A 5 -16.04 -18.32 14.53
C GLY A 5 -15.29 -19.64 14.37
N GLN A 6 -15.90 -20.76 14.77
CA GLN A 6 -15.30 -22.11 14.72
C GLN A 6 -16.06 -23.06 13.77
N HIS A 7 -17.10 -22.59 13.09
CA HIS A 7 -17.95 -23.45 12.28
C HIS A 7 -17.27 -23.79 10.94
N PRO A 8 -17.21 -25.07 10.53
CA PRO A 8 -16.48 -25.49 9.33
C PRO A 8 -17.05 -24.90 8.03
N ASN A 9 -18.38 -24.70 7.98
CA ASN A 9 -19.05 -24.19 6.78
C ASN A 9 -19.26 -22.66 6.80
N ILE A 10 -18.72 -21.95 7.79
CA ILE A 10 -18.87 -20.49 7.88
C ILE A 10 -17.50 -19.84 7.87
N ARG A 11 -17.25 -19.01 6.86
CA ARG A 11 -16.04 -18.19 6.79
C ARG A 11 -16.35 -16.79 7.31
N LEU A 12 -15.83 -16.47 8.50
CA LEU A 12 -16.06 -15.19 9.15
C LEU A 12 -15.04 -14.14 8.69
N TYR A 13 -15.49 -13.18 7.88
CA TYR A 13 -14.71 -11.99 7.53
C TYR A 13 -15.03 -10.83 8.47
N THR A 14 -14.08 -10.46 9.32
CA THR A 14 -14.21 -9.37 10.28
C THR A 14 -13.37 -8.17 9.84
N LEU A 15 -13.77 -6.96 10.26
CA LEU A 15 -13.24 -5.70 9.71
C LEU A 15 -13.31 -5.66 8.17
N SER A 16 -14.40 -6.18 7.63
CA SER A 16 -14.59 -6.29 6.20
C SER A 16 -15.92 -5.65 5.82
N GLU A 17 -15.96 -4.99 4.67
CA GLU A 17 -17.15 -4.37 4.11
C GLU A 17 -17.38 -4.86 2.68
N VAL A 18 -18.64 -4.95 2.27
CA VAL A 18 -18.99 -5.31 0.90
C VAL A 18 -18.92 -4.05 0.06
N THR A 19 -18.08 -4.05 -0.97
CA THR A 19 -17.90 -2.89 -1.86
C THR A 19 -18.81 -2.98 -3.08
N LYS A 20 -19.03 -4.19 -3.59
CA LYS A 20 -19.75 -4.42 -4.84
C LYS A 20 -20.49 -5.74 -4.78
N ILE A 21 -21.70 -5.76 -5.34
CA ILE A 21 -22.50 -6.97 -5.54
C ILE A 21 -22.97 -6.93 -6.98
N GLU A 22 -22.64 -7.96 -7.74
CA GLU A 22 -23.05 -8.14 -9.12
C GLU A 22 -23.68 -9.52 -9.31
N GLY A 23 -24.49 -9.66 -10.36
CA GLY A 23 -25.12 -10.91 -10.73
C GLY A 23 -26.64 -10.91 -10.54
N LYS A 24 -27.21 -12.11 -10.44
CA LYS A 24 -28.65 -12.38 -10.45
C LYS A 24 -28.99 -13.45 -9.42
N ALA A 25 -30.28 -13.64 -9.12
CA ALA A 25 -30.72 -14.64 -8.16
C ALA A 25 -30.12 -16.03 -8.47
N GLY A 26 -29.33 -16.56 -7.54
CA GLY A 26 -28.61 -17.84 -7.68
C GLY A 26 -27.10 -17.69 -7.94
N ASP A 27 -26.68 -16.62 -8.61
CA ASP A 27 -25.30 -16.37 -9.03
C ASP A 27 -24.91 -14.93 -8.69
N PHE A 28 -24.39 -14.73 -7.48
CA PHE A 28 -23.89 -13.43 -7.02
C PHE A 28 -22.38 -13.44 -6.90
N THR A 29 -21.75 -12.46 -7.52
CA THR A 29 -20.34 -12.13 -7.29
C THR A 29 -20.29 -10.96 -6.32
N VAL A 30 -19.60 -11.16 -5.19
CA VAL A 30 -19.52 -10.16 -4.13
C VAL A 30 -18.06 -9.79 -3.90
N GLU A 31 -17.73 -8.53 -4.09
CA GLU A 31 -16.43 -7.98 -3.72
C GLU A 31 -16.47 -7.54 -2.25
N ILE A 32 -15.52 -8.06 -1.48
CA ILE A 32 -15.38 -7.76 -0.05
C ILE A 32 -14.03 -7.10 0.17
N LEU A 33 -14.06 -5.88 0.68
CA LEU A 33 -12.87 -5.16 1.10
C LEU A 33 -12.57 -5.50 2.56
N ARG A 34 -11.38 -6.08 2.80
CA ARG A 34 -10.89 -6.40 4.14
C ARG A 34 -9.90 -5.33 4.60
N HIS A 35 -10.26 -4.60 5.65
CA HIS A 35 -9.41 -3.59 6.25
C HIS A 35 -8.23 -4.25 6.99
N PRO A 36 -7.00 -3.70 6.86
CA PRO A 36 -5.83 -4.26 7.52
C PRO A 36 -5.96 -4.13 9.04
N ARG A 37 -5.64 -5.21 9.76
CA ARG A 37 -5.60 -5.19 11.23
C ARG A 37 -4.29 -4.61 11.76
N TYR A 38 -3.25 -4.67 10.95
CA TYR A 38 -1.84 -4.48 11.31
C TYR A 38 -1.38 -5.47 12.38
N VAL A 39 -2.09 -6.58 12.50
CA VAL A 39 -1.90 -7.65 13.47
C VAL A 39 -2.25 -8.97 12.80
N ASP A 40 -1.29 -9.88 12.72
CA ASP A 40 -1.48 -11.20 12.15
C ASP A 40 -2.46 -12.01 13.00
N GLU A 41 -3.58 -12.41 12.39
CA GLU A 41 -4.64 -13.14 13.08
C GLU A 41 -4.20 -14.54 13.50
N SER A 42 -3.31 -15.18 12.74
CA SER A 42 -2.78 -16.52 13.05
C SER A 42 -1.83 -16.49 14.26
N ALA A 43 -0.94 -15.50 14.32
CA ALA A 43 0.07 -15.38 15.37
C ALA A 43 -0.46 -14.71 16.65
N CYS A 44 -1.46 -13.83 16.56
CA CYS A 44 -1.94 -13.07 17.72
C CYS A 44 -2.66 -13.96 18.73
N THR A 45 -2.19 -13.98 19.98
CA THR A 45 -2.79 -14.78 21.07
C THR A 45 -3.86 -14.04 21.86
N GLY A 46 -4.03 -12.72 21.65
CA GLY A 46 -4.99 -11.92 22.41
C GLY A 46 -4.57 -11.60 23.86
N CYS A 47 -3.29 -11.73 24.22
CA CYS A 47 -2.80 -11.56 25.60
C CYS A 47 -2.84 -10.13 26.17
N GLY A 48 -2.84 -9.10 25.31
CA GLY A 48 -3.02 -7.70 25.72
C GLY A 48 -1.77 -6.91 26.14
N ALA A 49 -0.59 -7.53 26.23
CA ALA A 49 0.66 -6.83 26.53
C ALA A 49 0.94 -5.62 25.62
N CYS A 50 0.57 -5.73 24.34
CA CYS A 50 0.74 -4.67 23.35
C CYS A 50 -0.15 -3.43 23.62
N ALA A 51 -1.36 -3.62 24.15
CA ALA A 51 -2.27 -2.55 24.52
C ALA A 51 -1.79 -1.83 25.78
N GLU A 52 -1.16 -2.55 26.71
CA GLU A 52 -0.56 -1.96 27.90
C GLU A 52 0.66 -1.10 27.58
N ALA A 53 1.51 -1.58 26.69
CA ALA A 53 2.71 -0.86 26.23
C ALA A 53 2.39 0.35 25.33
N CYS A 54 1.15 0.49 24.85
CA CYS A 54 0.77 1.53 23.91
C CYS A 54 0.89 2.94 24.53
N VAL A 55 1.60 3.85 23.85
CA VAL A 55 1.75 5.25 24.29
C VAL A 55 0.42 6.01 24.30
N MET A 56 -0.52 5.58 23.48
CA MET A 56 -1.87 6.17 23.39
C MET A 56 -2.87 5.54 24.37
N LYS A 57 -2.44 4.61 25.25
CA LYS A 57 -3.29 4.00 26.28
C LYS A 57 -4.01 5.08 27.09
N GLY A 58 -5.32 4.93 27.24
CA GLY A 58 -6.15 5.85 28.02
C GLY A 58 -6.37 7.22 27.39
N ARG A 59 -6.11 7.40 26.08
CA ARG A 59 -6.30 8.70 25.40
C ARG A 59 -7.45 8.70 24.39
N ILE A 60 -7.82 7.55 23.86
CA ILE A 60 -8.79 7.45 22.77
C ILE A 60 -10.11 6.98 23.35
N LYS A 61 -11.22 7.65 23.02
CA LYS A 61 -12.55 7.24 23.48
C LYS A 61 -12.95 5.91 22.82
N ILE A 62 -13.53 5.00 23.61
CA ILE A 62 -14.01 3.71 23.10
C ILE A 62 -15.36 3.93 22.40
N ALA A 63 -15.44 3.61 21.11
CA ALA A 63 -16.69 3.73 20.36
C ALA A 63 -17.77 2.77 20.86
N PHE A 64 -17.39 1.54 21.24
CA PHE A 64 -18.29 0.52 21.78
C PHE A 64 -19.02 0.97 23.06
N ASP A 65 -18.31 1.64 23.97
CA ASP A 65 -18.87 2.16 25.23
C ASP A 65 -19.47 3.57 25.10
N MET A 66 -19.81 4.02 23.89
CA MET A 66 -20.33 5.38 23.63
C MET A 66 -19.41 6.50 24.19
N GLY A 67 -18.11 6.24 24.25
CA GLY A 67 -17.09 7.18 24.73
C GLY A 67 -16.95 7.30 26.25
N LEU A 68 -17.58 6.42 27.03
CA LEU A 68 -17.44 6.38 28.49
C LEU A 68 -16.04 5.89 28.91
N GLY A 69 -15.51 4.90 28.21
CA GLY A 69 -14.18 4.35 28.43
C GLY A 69 -13.09 4.98 27.56
N LYS A 70 -11.83 4.76 27.94
CA LYS A 70 -10.65 5.14 27.14
C LYS A 70 -9.79 3.93 26.80
N ARG A 71 -9.40 3.80 25.54
CA ARG A 71 -8.51 2.77 24.98
C ARG A 71 -7.18 3.34 24.48
N GLY A 72 -6.27 2.44 24.11
CA GLY A 72 -5.09 2.72 23.30
C GLY A 72 -5.38 2.64 21.79
N ALA A 73 -4.34 2.91 20.99
CA ALA A 73 -4.41 2.82 19.53
C ALA A 73 -4.46 1.37 19.04
N ILE A 74 -3.81 0.45 19.77
CA ILE A 74 -4.00 -0.99 19.61
C ILE A 74 -5.02 -1.46 20.66
N TYR A 75 -6.06 -2.14 20.22
CA TYR A 75 -7.20 -2.47 21.08
C TYR A 75 -7.95 -3.71 20.61
N ILE A 76 -8.78 -4.23 21.51
CA ILE A 76 -9.89 -5.14 21.21
C ILE A 76 -11.18 -4.36 21.50
N ALA A 77 -12.24 -4.58 20.73
CA ALA A 77 -13.50 -3.86 20.88
C ALA A 77 -14.13 -4.06 22.28
N PHE A 78 -14.15 -5.31 22.76
CA PHE A 78 -14.63 -5.69 24.08
C PHE A 78 -14.00 -7.04 24.50
N PRO A 79 -13.92 -7.39 25.80
CA PRO A 79 -13.15 -8.55 26.27
C PRO A 79 -13.55 -9.92 25.69
N GLN A 80 -14.81 -10.10 25.28
CA GLN A 80 -15.28 -11.34 24.63
C GLN A 80 -15.39 -11.23 23.11
N SER A 81 -14.58 -10.39 22.46
CA SER A 81 -14.66 -10.22 21.00
C SER A 81 -14.41 -11.53 20.25
N VAL A 82 -15.17 -11.77 19.18
CA VAL A 82 -14.96 -12.90 18.28
C VAL A 82 -14.59 -12.34 16.91
N PRO A 83 -13.37 -12.58 16.41
CA PRO A 83 -12.26 -13.29 17.06
C PRO A 83 -11.59 -12.44 18.15
N LEU A 84 -10.93 -13.10 19.12
CA LEU A 84 -10.19 -12.42 20.21
C LEU A 84 -8.82 -11.97 19.71
N LYS A 85 -8.82 -11.02 18.77
CA LYS A 85 -7.61 -10.55 18.06
C LYS A 85 -7.52 -9.03 18.17
N TYR A 86 -6.31 -8.55 18.48
CA TYR A 86 -6.05 -7.12 18.55
C TYR A 86 -6.09 -6.48 17.17
N THR A 87 -6.44 -5.20 17.13
CA THR A 87 -6.45 -4.38 15.92
C THR A 87 -5.80 -3.04 16.21
N ILE A 88 -5.05 -2.50 15.26
CA ILE A 88 -4.44 -1.18 15.35
C ILE A 88 -5.27 -0.19 14.54
N ASP A 89 -5.67 0.89 15.18
CA ASP A 89 -6.35 2.00 14.55
C ASP A 89 -5.33 2.90 13.80
N PRO A 90 -5.39 2.99 12.46
CA PRO A 90 -4.41 3.74 11.67
C PRO A 90 -4.47 5.26 11.90
N GLU A 91 -5.64 5.79 12.26
CA GLU A 91 -5.82 7.23 12.46
C GLU A 91 -5.16 7.71 13.74
N THR A 92 -5.26 6.91 14.80
CA THR A 92 -4.77 7.27 16.14
C THR A 92 -3.37 6.72 16.46
N CYS A 93 -2.93 5.66 15.75
CA CYS A 93 -1.60 5.09 15.93
C CYS A 93 -0.51 6.06 15.47
N LEU A 94 0.43 6.40 16.35
CA LEU A 94 1.55 7.30 16.04
C LEU A 94 2.50 6.73 14.98
N THR A 95 2.68 5.41 14.93
CA THR A 95 3.53 4.77 13.93
C THR A 95 2.92 4.88 12.54
N LEU A 96 1.61 4.66 12.40
CA LEU A 96 0.92 4.70 11.10
C LEU A 96 0.64 6.14 10.64
N SER A 97 0.21 7.02 11.56
CA SER A 97 -0.10 8.42 11.24
C SER A 97 1.13 9.31 11.07
N ARG A 98 2.18 9.15 11.91
CA ARG A 98 3.36 10.04 11.96
C ARG A 98 4.67 9.35 11.61
N GLY A 99 4.68 8.04 11.36
CA GLY A 99 5.87 7.27 10.98
C GLY A 99 6.84 6.96 12.13
N LYS A 100 6.63 7.50 13.34
CA LYS A 100 7.52 7.29 14.50
C LYS A 100 6.73 7.23 15.80
N CYS A 101 7.00 6.18 16.57
CA CYS A 101 6.50 6.02 17.94
C CYS A 101 7.70 5.77 18.86
N LYS A 102 8.09 6.78 19.67
CA LYS A 102 9.30 6.76 20.53
C LYS A 102 10.57 6.30 19.77
N LYS A 103 11.43 5.50 20.39
CA LYS A 103 12.64 4.88 19.78
C LYS A 103 12.32 3.61 18.95
N GLY A 104 11.06 3.18 18.97
CA GLY A 104 10.53 1.99 18.32
C GLY A 104 9.12 1.73 18.88
N PRO A 105 8.19 1.17 18.09
CA PRO A 105 6.81 0.94 18.54
C PRO A 105 6.79 0.01 19.76
N PRO A 106 6.42 0.51 20.96
CA PRO A 106 6.50 -0.28 22.19
C PRO A 106 5.54 -1.47 22.18
N CYS A 107 4.41 -1.35 21.46
CA CYS A 107 3.51 -2.47 21.24
C CYS A 107 4.17 -3.63 20.51
N LYS A 108 5.05 -3.37 19.54
CA LYS A 108 5.79 -4.42 18.83
C LYS A 108 6.81 -5.09 19.75
N LEU A 109 7.56 -4.31 20.52
CA LEU A 109 8.53 -4.83 21.50
C LEU A 109 7.87 -5.67 22.60
N ALA A 110 6.64 -5.35 22.98
CA ALA A 110 5.89 -6.10 23.99
C ALA A 110 5.18 -7.35 23.42
N CYS A 111 5.19 -7.57 22.10
CA CYS A 111 4.50 -8.69 21.49
C CYS A 111 5.43 -9.90 21.40
N ALA A 112 5.32 -10.83 22.34
CA ALA A 112 6.13 -12.06 22.33
C ALA A 112 5.90 -12.94 21.09
N ALA A 113 4.72 -12.88 20.49
CA ALA A 113 4.37 -13.64 19.28
C ALA A 113 4.76 -12.92 17.97
N ASP A 114 5.38 -11.74 18.05
CA ASP A 114 5.76 -10.91 16.90
C ASP A 114 4.64 -10.66 15.86
N ALA A 115 3.38 -10.70 16.30
CA ALA A 115 2.20 -10.64 15.44
C ALA A 115 1.92 -9.23 14.86
N ILE A 116 2.69 -8.19 15.22
CA ILE A 116 2.37 -6.80 14.83
C ILE A 116 3.12 -6.40 13.56
N ASN A 117 2.35 -6.12 12.50
CA ASN A 117 2.86 -5.73 11.19
C ASN A 117 2.25 -4.41 10.71
N PHE A 118 3.02 -3.32 10.77
CA PHE A 118 2.56 -1.99 10.32
C PHE A 118 2.58 -1.81 8.80
N GLN A 119 3.16 -2.75 8.06
CA GLN A 119 3.24 -2.73 6.61
C GLN A 119 2.10 -3.52 5.96
N GLU A 120 1.22 -4.12 6.76
CA GLU A 120 0.01 -4.78 6.25
C GLU A 120 -0.81 -3.78 5.41
N LYS A 121 -1.03 -4.12 4.15
CA LYS A 121 -1.86 -3.34 3.22
C LYS A 121 -3.27 -3.95 3.20
N ILE A 122 -4.22 -3.20 2.66
CA ILE A 122 -5.56 -3.72 2.34
C ILE A 122 -5.37 -5.01 1.55
N MET A 123 -5.86 -6.10 2.12
CA MET A 123 -5.65 -7.45 1.58
C MET A 123 -6.58 -7.64 0.39
N SER A 124 -6.04 -7.44 -0.82
CA SER A 124 -6.51 -8.16 -2.00
C SER A 124 -5.79 -9.51 -2.00
N LYS A 125 -6.52 -10.62 -1.82
CA LYS A 125 -5.91 -11.95 -1.99
C LYS A 125 -5.25 -12.00 -3.36
N THR A 126 -4.05 -12.55 -3.42
CA THR A 126 -3.39 -12.75 -4.71
C THR A 126 -4.13 -13.81 -5.51
N LEU A 127 -4.07 -13.74 -6.85
CA LEU A 127 -4.65 -14.77 -7.73
C LEU A 127 -4.14 -16.18 -7.38
N VAL A 128 -2.89 -16.29 -6.94
CA VAL A 128 -2.26 -17.56 -6.52
C VAL A 128 -2.90 -18.10 -5.22
N GLU A 129 -3.20 -17.23 -4.26
CA GLU A 129 -3.87 -17.66 -3.03
C GLU A 129 -5.33 -18.08 -3.29
N MET A 130 -6.04 -17.37 -4.18
CA MET A 130 -7.42 -17.72 -4.54
C MET A 130 -7.50 -19.06 -5.28
N THR A 131 -6.61 -19.29 -6.25
CA THR A 131 -6.53 -20.58 -6.97
C THR A 131 -6.21 -21.74 -6.04
N ALA A 132 -5.26 -21.58 -5.13
CA ALA A 132 -4.91 -22.61 -4.16
C ALA A 132 -6.11 -22.96 -3.26
N GLU A 133 -6.87 -21.97 -2.78
CA GLU A 133 -8.08 -22.22 -1.98
C GLU A 133 -9.17 -22.95 -2.78
N ILE A 134 -9.41 -22.58 -4.04
CA ILE A 134 -10.42 -23.21 -4.91
C ILE A 134 -10.06 -24.67 -5.15
N VAL A 135 -8.81 -24.95 -5.53
CA VAL A 135 -8.35 -26.33 -5.78
C VAL A 135 -8.33 -27.15 -4.49
N GLN A 136 -7.97 -26.56 -3.34
CA GLN A 136 -8.08 -27.24 -2.04
C GLN A 136 -9.52 -27.60 -1.71
N ALA A 137 -10.47 -26.67 -1.90
CA ALA A 137 -11.89 -26.95 -1.67
C ALA A 137 -12.41 -28.07 -2.59
N GLN A 138 -11.96 -28.10 -3.84
CA GLN A 138 -12.30 -29.15 -4.80
C GLN A 138 -11.65 -30.50 -4.48
N GLY A 139 -10.43 -30.49 -3.93
CA GLY A 139 -9.76 -31.70 -3.44
C GLY A 139 -10.40 -32.31 -2.19
N ILE A 140 -11.15 -31.53 -1.41
CA ILE A 140 -11.94 -32.05 -0.28
C ILE A 140 -13.20 -32.78 -0.79
N SER A 141 -13.81 -32.31 -1.87
CA SER A 141 -15.06 -32.87 -2.41
C SER A 141 -14.85 -34.03 -3.39
N ARG A 142 -13.70 -34.07 -4.08
CA ARG A 142 -13.33 -35.12 -5.03
C ARG A 142 -11.88 -35.54 -4.80
N SER A 143 -11.64 -36.84 -4.63
CA SER A 143 -10.27 -37.37 -4.64
C SER A 143 -9.66 -37.17 -6.02
N MET A 144 -8.57 -36.41 -6.10
CA MET A 144 -7.84 -36.14 -7.33
C MET A 144 -6.47 -36.81 -7.28
N THR A 145 -5.99 -37.25 -8.44
CA THR A 145 -4.61 -37.65 -8.64
C THR A 145 -3.68 -36.43 -8.68
N ILE A 146 -2.37 -36.63 -8.51
CA ILE A 146 -1.37 -35.55 -8.53
C ILE A 146 -1.41 -34.79 -9.87
N GLU A 147 -1.61 -35.50 -10.97
CA GLU A 147 -1.70 -34.93 -12.31
C GLU A 147 -2.95 -34.07 -12.51
N GLU A 148 -4.12 -34.58 -12.07
CA GLU A 148 -5.37 -33.80 -12.08
C GLU A 148 -5.26 -32.54 -11.20
N LEU A 149 -4.56 -32.61 -10.08
CA LEU A 149 -4.36 -31.46 -9.19
C LEU A 149 -3.48 -30.39 -9.84
N GLN A 150 -2.42 -30.78 -10.53
CA GLN A 150 -1.59 -29.86 -11.30
C GLN A 150 -2.35 -29.21 -12.47
N LEU A 151 -3.20 -29.98 -13.15
CA LEU A 151 -3.98 -29.52 -14.27
C LEU A 151 -5.08 -28.53 -13.80
N ALA A 152 -5.80 -28.88 -12.73
CA ALA A 152 -6.79 -28.01 -12.10
C ALA A 152 -6.18 -26.67 -11.61
N LEU A 153 -4.98 -26.69 -11.02
CA LEU A 153 -4.29 -25.45 -10.63
C LEU A 153 -4.00 -24.54 -11.81
N LYS A 154 -3.53 -25.08 -12.94
CA LYS A 154 -3.21 -24.30 -14.13
C LYS A 154 -4.48 -23.73 -14.79
N GLU A 155 -5.52 -24.53 -14.93
CA GLU A 155 -6.79 -24.10 -15.53
C GLU A 155 -7.52 -23.06 -14.67
N THR A 156 -7.60 -23.28 -13.36
CA THR A 156 -8.22 -22.31 -12.44
C THR A 156 -7.43 -21.01 -12.37
N PHE A 157 -6.10 -21.06 -12.49
CA PHE A 157 -5.28 -19.85 -12.55
C PHE A 157 -5.46 -19.09 -13.85
N ALA A 158 -5.49 -19.77 -15.00
CA ALA A 158 -5.72 -19.14 -16.29
C ALA A 158 -7.11 -18.46 -16.34
N THR A 159 -8.16 -19.15 -15.91
CA THR A 159 -9.52 -18.59 -15.87
C THR A 159 -9.63 -17.39 -14.93
N LEU A 160 -9.05 -17.46 -13.74
CA LEU A 160 -9.04 -16.31 -12.82
C LEU A 160 -8.20 -15.14 -13.37
N GLN A 161 -7.13 -15.41 -14.12
CA GLN A 161 -6.33 -14.37 -14.77
C GLN A 161 -7.11 -13.68 -15.89
N GLU A 162 -7.84 -14.44 -16.71
CA GLU A 162 -8.74 -13.90 -17.73
C GLU A 162 -9.84 -13.04 -17.10
N LEU A 163 -10.53 -13.54 -16.07
CA LEU A 163 -11.57 -12.79 -15.36
C LEU A 163 -11.01 -11.51 -14.74
N ASN A 164 -9.86 -11.59 -14.07
CA ASN A 164 -9.22 -10.41 -13.50
C ASN A 164 -8.86 -9.37 -14.58
N SER A 165 -8.36 -9.80 -15.75
CA SER A 165 -8.08 -8.88 -16.86
C SER A 165 -9.33 -8.21 -17.43
N THR A 166 -10.46 -8.91 -17.46
CA THR A 166 -11.75 -8.33 -17.87
C THR A 166 -12.32 -7.36 -16.84
N GLU A 167 -12.16 -7.64 -15.54
CA GLU A 167 -12.65 -6.79 -14.46
C GLU A 167 -11.80 -5.53 -14.25
N THR A 168 -10.48 -5.61 -14.42
CA THR A 168 -9.59 -4.44 -14.30
C THR A 168 -9.61 -3.53 -15.53
N GLY A 169 -10.24 -3.97 -16.63
CA GLY A 169 -10.20 -3.24 -17.91
C GLY A 169 -8.78 -3.11 -18.47
N GLU A 170 -7.85 -3.96 -18.01
CA GLU A 170 -6.53 -4.08 -18.59
C GLU A 170 -6.61 -5.09 -19.73
N ALA A 171 -6.89 -4.57 -20.93
CA ALA A 171 -6.60 -5.31 -22.15
C ALA A 171 -5.16 -5.82 -22.06
N VAL A 172 -5.00 -7.13 -22.31
CA VAL A 172 -3.72 -7.81 -22.41
C VAL A 172 -2.83 -7.02 -23.37
N ILE A 173 -1.80 -6.34 -22.85
CA ILE A 173 -0.64 -6.01 -23.67
C ILE A 173 0.30 -7.19 -23.49
N GLU A 174 0.08 -8.22 -24.32
CA GLU A 174 1.10 -9.22 -24.57
C GLU A 174 2.38 -8.50 -25.01
N GLY A 175 3.50 -8.91 -24.43
CA GLY A 175 4.78 -8.24 -24.63
C GLY A 175 5.18 -8.22 -26.10
N ASN A 176 5.39 -7.03 -26.64
CA ASN A 176 6.67 -6.64 -27.22
C ASN A 176 6.67 -5.17 -27.63
N ALA A 177 7.89 -4.65 -27.72
CA ALA A 177 8.28 -3.28 -27.99
C ALA A 177 8.13 -2.35 -26.78
N ILE A 178 9.28 -2.01 -26.19
CA ILE A 178 9.52 -0.71 -25.57
C ILE A 178 8.87 0.31 -26.52
N PRO A 179 7.75 0.98 -26.16
CA PRO A 179 7.33 2.09 -26.97
C PRO A 179 8.51 3.05 -26.94
N ALA A 180 9.02 3.42 -28.11
CA ALA A 180 10.00 4.47 -28.26
C ALA A 180 9.32 5.80 -27.84
N VAL A 181 9.03 5.92 -26.54
CA VAL A 181 8.50 7.12 -25.93
C VAL A 181 9.65 8.08 -25.97
N THR A 182 9.53 9.08 -26.83
CA THR A 182 10.52 10.15 -26.90
C THR A 182 10.69 10.75 -25.49
N PRO A 183 11.91 11.17 -25.10
CA PRO A 183 12.19 11.66 -23.74
C PRO A 183 11.19 12.70 -23.24
N GLU A 184 10.64 13.51 -24.14
CA GLU A 184 9.63 14.53 -23.83
C GLU A 184 8.26 13.97 -23.42
N LYS A 185 7.86 12.81 -23.96
CA LYS A 185 6.58 12.15 -23.66
C LYS A 185 6.64 11.31 -22.38
N SER A 186 7.83 11.07 -21.82
CA SER A 186 8.00 10.34 -20.55
C SER A 186 7.48 11.11 -19.33
N ILE A 187 7.44 12.45 -19.38
CA ILE A 187 7.01 13.31 -18.27
C ILE A 187 5.57 13.77 -18.49
N LEU A 188 4.63 13.03 -17.91
CA LEU A 188 3.20 13.32 -17.97
C LEU A 188 2.75 14.25 -16.83
N LYS A 189 1.45 14.62 -16.85
CA LYS A 189 0.86 15.57 -15.89
C LYS A 189 0.94 15.06 -14.45
N ASN A 190 0.57 13.79 -14.23
CA ASN A 190 0.45 13.19 -12.89
C ASN A 190 1.51 12.11 -12.58
N LYS A 191 2.20 11.62 -13.62
CA LYS A 191 3.17 10.52 -13.55
C LYS A 191 4.36 10.77 -14.47
N ILE A 192 5.47 10.08 -14.22
CA ILE A 192 6.66 9.99 -15.08
C ILE A 192 6.94 8.51 -15.30
N ILE A 193 7.17 8.13 -16.56
CA ILE A 193 7.47 6.75 -16.95
C ILE A 193 8.98 6.58 -17.01
N CYS A 194 9.52 5.54 -16.38
CA CYS A 194 10.94 5.19 -16.50
C CYS A 194 11.21 4.58 -17.88
N LEU A 195 12.28 5.04 -18.54
CA LEU A 195 12.65 4.59 -19.88
C LEU A 195 13.51 3.31 -19.89
N GLU A 196 13.94 2.83 -18.72
CA GLU A 196 14.68 1.56 -18.57
C GLU A 196 13.73 0.40 -18.27
N CYS A 197 12.71 0.62 -17.41
CA CYS A 197 11.81 -0.46 -16.95
C CYS A 197 10.33 -0.26 -17.33
N GLY A 198 9.93 0.90 -17.86
CA GLY A 198 8.53 1.18 -18.20
C GLY A 198 7.61 1.46 -17.01
N GLU A 199 8.10 1.36 -15.76
CA GLU A 199 7.28 1.60 -14.57
C GLU A 199 6.93 3.08 -14.39
N GLU A 200 5.75 3.32 -13.79
CA GLU A 200 5.19 4.65 -13.61
C GLU A 200 5.41 5.18 -12.19
N PHE A 201 5.99 6.38 -12.07
CA PHE A 201 6.28 7.01 -10.79
C PHE A 201 5.73 8.43 -10.71
N LYS A 202 5.62 8.95 -9.48
CA LYS A 202 5.41 10.39 -9.25
C LYS A 202 6.71 11.19 -9.41
N THR A 203 7.82 10.62 -8.95
CA THR A 203 9.17 11.18 -9.06
C THR A 203 10.16 10.04 -9.29
N LEU A 204 11.07 10.18 -10.25
CA LEU A 204 12.16 9.23 -10.43
C LEU A 204 13.16 9.40 -9.26
N SER A 205 13.07 8.48 -8.31
CA SER A 205 13.84 8.53 -7.08
C SER A 205 15.27 8.02 -7.31
N PHE A 206 16.19 8.37 -6.41
CA PHE A 206 17.56 7.86 -6.47
C PHE A 206 17.59 6.33 -6.33
N LYS A 207 16.82 5.78 -5.38
CA LYS A 207 16.72 4.33 -5.12
C LYS A 207 16.30 3.51 -6.35
N HIS A 208 15.37 4.06 -7.14
CA HIS A 208 14.93 3.38 -8.36
C HIS A 208 16.01 3.41 -9.45
N LEU A 209 16.70 4.54 -9.62
CA LEU A 209 17.81 4.64 -10.56
C LEU A 209 19.02 3.78 -10.16
N GLU A 210 19.25 3.63 -8.85
CA GLU A 210 20.30 2.77 -8.30
C GLU A 210 20.06 1.29 -8.59
N ALA A 211 18.79 0.84 -8.63
CA ALA A 211 18.44 -0.51 -9.10
C ALA A 211 18.81 -0.75 -10.58
N HIS A 212 18.92 0.33 -11.37
CA HIS A 212 19.38 0.30 -12.75
C HIS A 212 20.87 0.68 -12.91
N GLY A 213 21.61 0.86 -11.80
CA GLY A 213 23.02 1.22 -11.81
C GLY A 213 23.30 2.62 -12.38
N LEU A 214 22.30 3.51 -12.42
CA LEU A 214 22.42 4.84 -13.02
C LEU A 214 22.25 5.93 -11.96
N THR A 215 22.95 7.04 -12.15
CA THR A 215 22.67 8.28 -11.41
C THR A 215 21.69 9.16 -12.18
N ARG A 216 21.07 10.14 -11.49
CA ARG A 216 20.19 11.14 -12.14
C ARG A 216 20.88 11.94 -13.23
N ARG A 217 22.21 12.05 -13.21
CA ARG A 217 22.98 12.77 -14.22
C ARG A 217 23.19 11.89 -15.45
N GLU A 218 23.61 10.64 -15.24
CA GLU A 218 23.81 9.66 -16.30
C GLU A 218 22.49 9.33 -17.00
N TYR A 219 21.40 9.13 -16.24
CA TYR A 219 20.07 8.92 -16.81
C TYR A 219 19.63 10.08 -17.71
N ARG A 220 19.95 11.33 -17.34
CA ARG A 220 19.66 12.50 -18.20
C ARG A 220 20.51 12.54 -19.46
N GLN A 221 21.79 12.20 -19.35
CA GLN A 221 22.70 12.17 -20.49
C GLN A 221 22.33 11.04 -21.46
N LYS A 222 22.01 9.85 -20.93
CA LYS A 222 21.61 8.66 -21.70
C LYS A 222 20.34 8.90 -22.50
N TYR A 223 19.34 9.56 -21.91
CA TYR A 223 18.05 9.83 -22.55
C TYR A 223 17.88 11.26 -23.07
N GLY A 224 18.93 12.07 -23.14
CA GLY A 224 18.87 13.41 -23.73
C GLY A 224 18.01 14.44 -22.98
N PHE A 225 17.77 14.25 -21.68
CA PHE A 225 17.10 15.27 -20.85
C PHE A 225 18.05 16.44 -20.55
N SER A 226 17.51 17.67 -20.49
CA SER A 226 18.29 18.80 -20.01
C SER A 226 18.74 18.58 -18.56
N LEU A 227 20.00 18.93 -18.24
CA LEU A 227 20.58 18.79 -16.89
C LEU A 227 19.76 19.50 -15.80
N ARG A 228 19.01 20.55 -16.16
CA ARG A 228 18.14 21.31 -15.25
C ARG A 228 16.70 20.79 -15.18
N GLN A 229 16.32 19.85 -16.06
CA GLN A 229 14.97 19.33 -16.11
C GLN A 229 14.70 18.40 -14.92
N PRO A 230 13.57 18.60 -14.21
CA PRO A 230 13.21 17.73 -13.11
C PRO A 230 12.66 16.39 -13.64
N LEU A 231 13.16 15.28 -13.09
CA LEU A 231 12.67 13.92 -13.37
C LEU A 231 11.44 13.60 -12.50
N CYS A 232 10.40 14.42 -12.60
CA CYS A 232 9.13 14.20 -11.90
C CYS A 232 7.93 14.71 -12.68
N ALA A 233 6.75 14.23 -12.32
CA ALA A 233 5.48 14.66 -12.91
C ALA A 233 5.31 16.19 -12.86
N LYS A 234 4.70 16.76 -13.92
CA LYS A 234 4.51 18.22 -14.06
C LYS A 234 3.74 18.80 -12.86
N ALA A 235 2.72 18.09 -12.37
CA ALA A 235 1.94 18.51 -11.21
C ALA A 235 2.79 18.75 -9.93
N ILE A 236 3.86 17.96 -9.72
CA ILE A 236 4.75 18.14 -8.56
C ILE A 236 5.62 19.37 -8.73
N THR A 237 6.17 19.56 -9.93
CA THR A 237 6.98 20.73 -10.29
C THR A 237 6.14 22.01 -10.17
N ASP A 238 4.89 21.98 -10.63
CA ASP A 238 3.96 23.11 -10.55
C ASP A 238 3.54 23.42 -9.11
N LYS A 239 3.27 22.40 -8.29
CA LYS A 239 3.01 22.59 -6.86
C LYS A 239 4.21 23.23 -6.15
N ARG A 240 5.43 22.75 -6.41
CA ARG A 240 6.67 23.34 -5.87
C ARG A 240 6.89 24.77 -6.35
N LYS A 241 6.64 25.05 -7.64
CA LYS A 241 6.73 26.39 -8.23
C LYS A 241 5.73 27.36 -7.59
N LYS A 242 4.47 26.96 -7.42
CA LYS A 242 3.43 27.76 -6.75
C LYS A 242 3.80 28.03 -5.28
N ALA A 243 4.25 27.01 -4.55
CA ALA A 243 4.71 27.16 -3.17
C ALA A 243 5.92 28.10 -3.06
N GLY A 244 6.88 28.00 -3.98
CA GLY A 244 8.05 28.88 -4.03
C GLY A 244 7.70 30.33 -4.34
N LYS A 245 6.73 30.57 -5.24
CA LYS A 245 6.19 31.93 -5.50
C LYS A 245 5.53 32.52 -4.26
N LYS A 246 4.67 31.74 -3.58
CA LYS A 246 4.03 32.17 -2.32
C LYS A 246 5.05 32.54 -1.24
N ARG A 247 6.21 31.87 -1.20
CA ARG A 247 7.32 32.15 -0.29
C ARG A 247 8.24 33.30 -0.72
N GLY A 248 7.96 33.99 -1.84
CA GLY A 248 8.78 35.11 -2.32
C GLY A 248 10.17 34.73 -2.82
N ILE A 249 10.44 33.44 -3.09
CA ILE A 249 11.75 32.95 -3.55
C ILE A 249 12.24 33.67 -4.82
N PRO A 250 11.39 33.98 -5.83
CA PRO A 250 11.84 34.67 -7.04
C PRO A 250 12.41 36.07 -6.77
N GLU A 251 11.80 36.83 -5.87
CA GLU A 251 12.24 38.19 -5.53
C GLU A 251 13.53 38.15 -4.69
N ALA A 252 13.61 37.21 -3.74
CA ALA A 252 14.82 36.96 -2.97
C ALA A 252 16.01 36.59 -3.87
N LEU A 253 15.78 35.76 -4.90
CA LEU A 253 16.80 35.40 -5.88
C LEU A 253 17.27 36.63 -6.70
N LYS A 254 16.36 37.48 -7.17
CA LYS A 254 16.72 38.71 -7.90
C LYS A 254 17.59 39.64 -7.04
N LYS A 255 17.21 39.85 -5.78
CA LYS A 255 17.98 40.65 -4.82
C LYS A 255 19.38 40.07 -4.59
N ASN A 256 19.49 38.75 -4.44
CA ASN A 256 20.77 38.07 -4.23
C ASN A 256 21.68 38.12 -5.47
N ILE A 257 21.14 37.99 -6.68
CA ILE A 257 21.91 38.11 -7.92
C ILE A 257 22.43 39.53 -8.10
N ALA A 258 21.61 40.56 -7.84
CA ALA A 258 22.03 41.95 -7.91
C ALA A 258 23.15 42.28 -6.91
N LYS A 259 23.04 41.76 -5.67
CA LYS A 259 24.11 41.88 -4.66
C LYS A 259 25.42 41.22 -5.12
N ARG A 260 25.36 40.01 -5.69
CA ARG A 260 26.54 39.31 -6.23
C ARG A 260 27.19 40.05 -7.39
N LYS A 261 26.40 40.63 -8.30
CA LYS A 261 26.94 41.44 -9.42
C LYS A 261 27.66 42.69 -8.92
N LYS A 262 27.10 43.40 -7.94
CA LYS A 262 27.76 44.56 -7.31
C LYS A 262 29.05 44.16 -6.59
N ALA A 263 29.05 43.05 -5.85
CA ALA A 263 30.24 42.55 -5.16
C ALA A 263 31.36 42.12 -6.12
N ASN A 264 31.02 41.51 -7.26
CA ASN A 264 32.00 41.13 -8.28
C ASN A 264 32.52 42.34 -9.07
N ALA A 265 31.70 43.37 -9.28
CA ALA A 265 32.12 44.63 -9.91
C ALA A 265 33.02 45.48 -8.99
N ALA A 266 32.89 45.35 -7.66
CA ALA A 266 33.77 46.01 -6.69
C ALA A 266 35.10 45.27 -6.44
N LYS A 267 35.25 44.05 -6.97
CA LYS A 267 36.47 43.22 -6.87
C LYS A 267 37.34 43.24 -8.14
N LYS A 268 36.89 43.94 -9.18
CA LYS A 268 37.54 44.06 -10.48
C LYS A 268 37.96 45.50 -10.69
#